data_AF-A0A1L3MTH4-F1
#
_entry.id   AF-A0A1L3MTH4-F1
#
_cell.length_a   1.000
_cell.length_b   1.000
_cell.length_c   1.000
_cell.angle_alpha   90.00
_cell.angle_beta   90.00
_cell.angle_gamma   90.00
#
_symmetry.space_group_name_H-M   'P 1'
#
loop_
_entity.id
_entity.type
_entity.pdbx_description
1 polymer ?
#
loop_
_entity_poly.entity_id
_entity_poly.type
_entity_poly.pdbx_seq_one_letter_code
_entity_poly.pdbx_strand_id
1 'polypeptide(L)' 'MELNSIQNEELTSIYMKYKKQLKVHKKRSSFYDYNRVIELKKHLSLIKWEMKCRGMNHKEIIS' A
#
# COMPACT_ATOMS: atom_id res chain seq x y z
N MET A 1 -5.21 -2.04 12.10
CA MET A 1 -4.78 -3.18 11.27
C MET A 1 -3.40 -3.56 11.76
N GLU A 2 -3.28 -4.73 12.37
CA GLU A 2 -1.99 -5.25 12.82
C GLU A 2 -1.32 -5.89 11.61
N LEU A 3 -0.29 -5.22 11.06
CA LEU A 3 0.39 -5.73 9.86
C LEU A 3 1.16 -7.02 10.18
N ASN A 4 1.63 -7.17 11.43
CA ASN A 4 2.45 -8.29 11.90
C ASN A 4 1.76 -9.66 11.80
N SER A 5 0.42 -9.72 11.81
CA SER A 5 -0.35 -10.97 11.75
C SER A 5 -0.73 -11.38 10.32
N ILE A 6 -0.49 -10.52 9.33
CA ILE A 6 -0.85 -10.74 7.92
C ILE A 6 0.24 -11.58 7.24
N GLN A 7 -0.12 -12.51 6.36
CA GLN A 7 0.84 -13.29 5.57
C GLN A 7 1.49 -12.45 4.44
N ASN A 8 2.66 -12.87 3.94
CA ASN A 8 3.39 -12.11 2.91
C ASN A 8 2.59 -11.91 1.62
N GLU A 9 1.85 -12.93 1.16
CA GLU A 9 1.00 -12.85 -0.03
C GLU A 9 -0.11 -11.82 0.14
N GLU A 10 -0.76 -11.83 1.32
CA GLU A 10 -1.82 -10.89 1.65
C GLU A 10 -1.27 -9.46 1.80
N LEU A 11 -0.08 -9.30 2.38
CA LEU A 11 0.62 -8.01 2.47
C LEU A 11 0.92 -7.43 1.08
N THR A 12 1.37 -8.27 0.14
CA THR A 12 1.56 -7.91 -1.28
C THR A 12 0.24 -7.53 -1.95
N SER A 13 -0.83 -8.29 -1.71
CA SER A 13 -2.17 -7.99 -2.23
C SER A 13 -2.69 -6.64 -1.76
N ILE A 14 -2.57 -6.34 -0.46
CA ILE A 14 -2.96 -5.05 0.13
C ILE A 14 -2.11 -3.92 -0.47
N TYR A 15 -0.79 -4.11 -0.59
CA TYR A 15 0.11 -3.15 -1.22
C TYR A 15 -0.36 -2.80 -2.65
N MET A 16 -0.63 -3.82 -3.47
CA MET A 16 -1.06 -3.62 -4.86
C MET A 16 -2.43 -2.97 -4.96
N LYS A 17 -3.37 -3.34 -4.08
CA LYS A 17 -4.68 -2.70 -3.96
C LYS A 17 -4.56 -1.21 -3.67
N TYR A 18 -3.78 -0.83 -2.67
CA TYR A 18 -3.59 0.58 -2.30
C TYR A 18 -2.82 1.36 -3.36
N LYS A 19 -1.86 0.74 -4.05
CA LYS A 19 -1.16 1.35 -5.20
C LYS A 19 -2.13 1.67 -6.34
N LYS A 20 -3.05 0.75 -6.67
CA LYS A 20 -4.10 0.97 -7.68
C LYS A 20 -5.04 2.10 -7.27
N GLN A 21 -5.54 2.08 -6.03
CA GLN A 21 -6.40 3.14 -5.50
C GLN A 21 -5.72 4.51 -5.52
N LEU A 22 -4.44 4.58 -5.14
CA LEU A 22 -3.68 5.82 -5.16
C LEU A 22 -3.61 6.41 -6.59
N LYS A 23 -3.43 5.56 -7.61
CA LYS A 23 -3.42 6.01 -9.01
C LYS A 23 -4.78 6.58 -9.44
N VAL A 24 -5.88 5.98 -8.98
CA VAL A 24 -7.24 6.45 -9.28
C VAL A 24 -7.50 7.80 -8.61
N HIS A 25 -7.27 7.90 -7.29
CA HIS A 25 -7.54 9.13 -6.54
C HIS A 25 -6.61 10.27 -6.95
N LYS A 26 -5.35 10.01 -7.35
CA LYS A 26 -4.47 11.05 -7.91
C LYS A 26 -4.96 11.65 -9.23
N LYS A 27 -5.73 10.89 -10.02
CA LYS A 27 -6.29 11.37 -11.29
C LYS A 27 -7.56 12.19 -11.08
N ARG A 28 -8.20 12.04 -9.92
CA ARG A 28 -9.40 12.78 -9.54
C ARG A 28 -8.98 13.96 -8.68
N SER A 29 -9.75 15.04 -8.72
CA SER A 29 -9.35 16.33 -8.12
C SER A 29 -10.36 16.83 -7.09
N SER A 30 -11.14 15.94 -6.47
CA SER A 30 -12.06 16.35 -5.40
C SER A 30 -11.34 16.50 -4.06
N PHE A 31 -11.90 17.28 -3.14
CA PHE A 31 -11.41 17.40 -1.77
C PHE A 31 -11.28 16.03 -1.07
N TYR A 32 -12.26 15.15 -1.32
CA TYR A 32 -12.24 13.77 -0.86
C TYR A 32 -11.02 13.00 -1.39
N ASP A 33 -10.69 13.15 -2.68
CA ASP A 33 -9.55 12.47 -3.29
C ASP A 33 -8.23 12.93 -2.69
N TYR A 34 -8.07 14.22 -2.38
CA TYR A 34 -6.86 14.73 -1.73
C TYR A 34 -6.63 14.09 -0.36
N ASN A 35 -7.67 14.04 0.48
CA ASN A 35 -7.59 13.37 1.78
C ASN A 35 -7.27 11.88 1.59
N ARG A 36 -7.93 11.23 0.63
CA ARG A 36 -7.72 9.81 0.36
C ARG A 36 -6.32 9.50 -0.14
N VAL A 37 -5.72 10.39 -0.94
CA VAL A 37 -4.32 10.28 -1.39
C VAL A 37 -3.36 10.34 -0.20
N ILE A 38 -3.60 11.21 0.77
CA ILE A 38 -2.76 11.33 1.98
C ILE A 38 -2.85 10.05 2.82
N GLU A 39 -4.06 9.54 3.06
CA GLU A 39 -4.28 8.29 3.79
C GLU A 39 -3.60 7.10 3.11
N LEU A 40 -3.79 6.94 1.79
CA LEU A 40 -3.19 5.86 1.03
C LEU A 40 -1.66 5.91 1.05
N LYS A 41 -1.07 7.11 1.00
CA LYS A 41 0.38 7.27 1.16
C LYS A 41 0.86 6.80 2.53
N LYS A 42 0.16 7.16 3.61
CA LYS A 42 0.50 6.71 4.98
C LYS A 42 0.45 5.18 5.08
N HIS A 43 -0.63 4.57 4.61
CA HIS A 43 -0.75 3.10 4.61
C HIS A 43 0.33 2.41 3.77
N LEU A 44 0.62 2.93 2.58
CA LEU A 44 1.67 2.38 1.72
C LEU A 44 3.05 2.47 2.37
N SER A 45 3.35 3.54 3.13
CA SER A 45 4.61 3.65 3.86
C SER A 45 4.72 2.59 4.98
N LEU A 46 3.64 2.35 5.73
CA LEU A 46 3.61 1.31 6.77
C LEU A 46 3.79 -0.08 6.18
N ILE A 47 3.07 -0.39 5.09
CA ILE A 47 3.19 -1.68 4.40
C ILE A 47 4.61 -1.87 3.87
N LYS A 48 5.21 -0.85 3.23
CA LYS A 48 6.60 -0.93 2.76
C LYS A 48 7.60 -1.16 3.89
N TRP A 49 7.37 -0.52 5.04
CA TRP A 49 8.20 -0.73 6.22
C TRP A 49 8.10 -2.17 6.71
N GLU A 50 6.89 -2.72 6.83
CA GLU A 50 6.68 -4.11 7.22
C GLU A 50 7.31 -5.10 6.22
N MET A 51 7.09 -4.90 4.92
CA MET A 51 7.70 -5.71 3.87
C MET A 51 9.23 -5.70 3.96
N LYS A 52 9.83 -4.53 4.27
CA LYS A 52 11.27 -4.41 4.50
C LYS A 52 11.72 -5.16 5.74
N CYS A 53 10.98 -5.07 6.85
CA CYS A 53 11.27 -5.83 8.08
C CYS A 53 11.24 -7.34 7.85
N ARG A 54 10.43 -7.82 6.90
CA ARG A 54 10.34 -9.23 6.51
C ARG A 54 11.34 -9.66 5.43
N GLY A 55 12.16 -8.74 4.93
CA GLY A 55 13.12 -9.02 3.85
C GLY A 55 12.49 -9.26 2.47
N MET A 56 11.22 -8.85 2.25
CA MET A 56 10.55 -9.00 0.96
C MET A 56 11.19 -8.07 -0.08
N ASN A 57 11.76 -8.66 -1.13
CA ASN A 57 12.42 -7.88 -2.18
C ASN A 57 11.41 -7.42 -3.23
N HIS A 58 11.67 -6.26 -3.87
CA HIS A 58 10.73 -5.68 -4.85
C HIS A 58 10.36 -6.61 -6.02
N LYS A 59 11.22 -7.60 -6.30
CA LYS A 59 10.99 -8.64 -7.31
C LYS A 59 9.86 -9.62 -6.94
N GLU A 60 9.67 -9.93 -5.66
CA GLU A 60 8.62 -10.83 -5.16
C GLU A 60 7.25 -10.14 -5.04
N ILE A 61 7.23 -8.80 -5.14
CA ILE A 61 6.01 -7.98 -5.04
C ILE A 61 5.29 -7.86 -6.40
N ILE A 62 6.00 -8.16 -7.50
CA ILE A 62 5.55 -7.94 -8.88
C ILE A 62 5.33 -9.26 -9.64
N SER A 63 5.94 -10.37 -9.21
CA SER A 63 5.67 -11.72 -9.72
C SER A 63 4.31 -12.24 -9.25
#